data_AF-A0A424W398-F1
#
_entry.id   AF-A0A424W398-F1
#
_cell.length_a   1.000
_cell.length_b   1.000
_cell.length_c   1.000
_cell.angle_alpha   90.00
_cell.angle_beta   90.00
_cell.angle_gamma   90.00
#
_symmetry.space_group_name_H-M   'P 1'
#
loop_
_entity.id
_entity.type
_entity.pdbx_description
1 polymer ?
#
loop_
_entity_poly.entity_id
_entity_poly.type
_entity_poly.pdbx_seq_one_letter_code
_entity_poly.pdbx_strand_id
1 'polypeptide(L)'
;MSSAVNSLLTMPDVNQGNLPAVAGAILSTPGLTDSAIPSVVGAILQSPTISNVTLPKVAEAIMNIPAVANSPYPAMAKRVMEMAGVGLPGPVARPAGAPGGQDAGGSAAAGTPDAGAPTPSAYRARSGAKLQYVNLKEEDEVWNDGQALDSLDRQTNKPRIRVRFNKAGQHRFSVKVSPRPGNAVYSAREQSRQPLYREPNQRSYSYVTDADGTKVVDNITLPAAGLNTYMFEVVNDKNQIISTEQVETARRLYLQEIMLPGPETLARRHGFQPTATEYARHGVDVVQLPPVSTRGDANMDVFTDDGYERLRRLAASVYPGSQGPDHEPYTLVVCHIDRLATMLPVQPIYVQASAGPGAADKQVQFVNADGTLSFLWYHIEPGVDWYVECLFEYTDPAAGIRQVPIPKDRMTPVPYDPANPKACDSLNIRMAGLVPVPTSGKIILKVRLLESSAGGVAFPGTNLLGVAAMSPWEPNTLDYLQQTLVHEIGHLIGMTPSGPEWARAHPDEADMDSSKLDKGPYFYSQFGNHCHFGLPVSQADPSHVGSCVMFGGDCVSIRFCASCAQAVRKTDMSNGWPSF
;
A
#
# COMPACT_ATOMS: atom_id res chain seq x y z
N MET A 1 -21.66 17.11 -16.88
CA MET A 1 -20.46 17.07 -17.74
C MET A 1 -20.65 16.17 -18.96
N SER A 2 -21.17 14.94 -18.82
CA SER A 2 -21.42 14.03 -19.96
C SER A 2 -22.27 14.64 -21.09
N SER A 3 -23.30 15.44 -20.77
CA SER A 3 -24.13 16.14 -21.76
C SER A 3 -23.37 17.18 -22.59
N ALA A 4 -22.46 17.95 -21.97
CA ALA A 4 -21.69 18.99 -22.66
C ALA A 4 -20.59 18.40 -23.57
N VAL A 5 -19.94 17.31 -23.13
CA VAL A 5 -18.99 16.56 -23.96
C VAL A 5 -19.69 15.97 -25.17
N ASN A 6 -20.85 15.33 -24.97
CA ASN A 6 -21.63 14.79 -26.09
C ASN A 6 -22.08 15.89 -27.06
N SER A 7 -22.52 17.07 -26.58
CA SER A 7 -22.86 18.19 -27.46
C SER A 7 -21.70 18.63 -28.36
N LEU A 8 -20.47 18.67 -27.83
CA LEU A 8 -19.26 18.99 -28.60
C LEU A 8 -18.92 17.90 -29.62
N LEU A 9 -19.08 16.62 -29.25
CA LEU A 9 -18.80 15.50 -30.14
C LEU A 9 -19.87 15.32 -31.24
N THR A 10 -21.06 15.91 -31.09
CA THR A 10 -22.15 15.91 -32.08
C THR A 10 -22.19 17.14 -33.00
N MET A 11 -21.21 18.05 -32.93
CA MET A 11 -21.22 19.25 -33.79
C MET A 11 -21.10 18.86 -35.28
N PRO A 12 -21.73 19.61 -36.21
CA PRO A 12 -21.79 19.24 -37.64
C PRO A 12 -20.43 19.02 -38.31
N ASP A 13 -19.40 19.70 -37.83
CA ASP A 13 -18.03 19.63 -38.36
C ASP A 13 -17.20 18.51 -37.71
N VAL A 14 -17.74 17.83 -36.69
CA VAL A 14 -17.10 16.72 -36.00
C VAL A 14 -17.50 15.40 -36.67
N ASN A 15 -16.51 14.67 -37.15
CA ASN A 15 -16.68 13.38 -37.81
C ASN A 15 -15.63 12.38 -37.32
N GLN A 16 -15.78 11.12 -37.70
CA GLN A 16 -14.90 10.04 -37.23
C GLN A 16 -13.40 10.29 -37.49
N GLY A 17 -13.05 11.07 -38.53
CA GLY A 17 -11.66 11.38 -38.86
C GLY A 17 -11.00 12.39 -37.92
N ASN A 18 -11.77 13.29 -37.29
CA ASN A 18 -11.22 14.37 -36.44
C ASN A 18 -11.54 14.21 -34.94
N LEU A 19 -12.33 13.21 -34.54
CA LEU A 19 -12.65 12.88 -33.15
C LEU A 19 -11.43 12.78 -32.20
N PRO A 20 -10.29 12.16 -32.57
CA PRO A 20 -9.12 12.13 -31.69
C PRO A 20 -8.56 13.53 -31.36
N ALA A 21 -8.54 14.43 -32.36
CA ALA A 21 -8.08 15.80 -32.17
C ALA A 21 -9.07 16.62 -31.33
N VAL A 22 -10.38 16.42 -31.53
CA VAL A 22 -11.44 17.07 -30.75
C VAL A 22 -11.38 16.61 -29.28
N ALA A 23 -11.20 15.31 -29.02
CA ALA A 23 -11.01 14.77 -27.67
C ALA A 23 -9.77 15.36 -26.97
N GLY A 24 -8.67 15.50 -27.72
CA GLY A 24 -7.45 16.14 -27.23
C GLY A 24 -7.65 17.62 -26.87
N ALA A 25 -8.40 18.36 -27.70
CA ALA A 25 -8.71 19.77 -27.47
C ALA A 25 -9.62 19.98 -26.25
N ILE A 26 -10.61 19.13 -26.04
CA ILE A 26 -11.49 19.16 -24.85
C ILE A 26 -10.65 19.00 -23.57
N LEU A 27 -9.74 18.03 -23.56
CA LEU A 27 -8.88 17.76 -22.40
C LEU A 27 -7.75 18.78 -22.21
N SER A 28 -7.43 19.55 -23.25
CA SER A 28 -6.43 20.62 -23.20
C SER A 28 -7.05 22.01 -22.97
N THR A 29 -8.36 22.08 -22.70
CA THR A 29 -9.06 23.36 -22.52
C THR A 29 -8.59 24.07 -21.23
N PRO A 30 -8.13 25.33 -21.32
CA PRO A 30 -7.77 26.11 -20.14
C PRO A 30 -8.95 26.27 -19.18
N GLY A 31 -8.75 25.95 -17.90
CA GLY A 31 -9.79 26.01 -16.86
C GLY A 31 -10.42 24.66 -16.50
N LEU A 32 -10.05 23.58 -17.18
CA LEU A 32 -10.37 22.22 -16.74
C LEU A 32 -9.52 21.88 -15.51
N THR A 33 -10.16 21.60 -14.37
CA THR A 33 -9.45 21.25 -13.13
C THR A 33 -8.97 19.81 -13.16
N ASP A 34 -7.86 19.49 -12.49
CA ASP A 34 -7.30 18.12 -12.42
C ASP A 34 -8.33 17.09 -11.90
N SER A 35 -9.28 17.53 -11.07
CA SER A 35 -10.39 16.72 -10.57
C SER A 35 -11.51 16.45 -11.59
N ALA A 36 -11.63 17.26 -12.65
CA ALA A 36 -12.65 17.13 -13.69
C ALA A 36 -12.20 16.24 -14.86
N ILE A 37 -10.89 16.15 -15.11
CA ILE A 37 -10.25 15.28 -16.11
C ILE A 37 -10.81 13.84 -16.12
N PRO A 38 -10.92 13.10 -15.00
CA PRO A 38 -11.47 11.74 -14.99
C PRO A 38 -12.88 11.65 -15.59
N SER A 39 -13.75 12.57 -15.18
CA SER A 39 -15.15 12.61 -15.61
C SER A 39 -15.27 12.96 -17.10
N VAL A 40 -14.37 13.80 -17.61
CA VAL A 40 -14.33 14.17 -19.03
C VAL A 40 -13.75 13.05 -19.89
N VAL A 41 -12.68 12.39 -19.45
CA VAL A 41 -12.11 11.20 -20.13
C VAL A 41 -13.15 10.09 -20.22
N GLY A 42 -13.84 9.78 -19.10
CA GLY A 42 -14.90 8.79 -19.09
C GLY A 42 -16.06 9.15 -20.02
N ALA A 43 -16.48 10.41 -20.05
CA ALA A 43 -17.54 10.89 -20.94
C ALA A 43 -17.16 10.83 -22.43
N ILE A 44 -15.89 11.08 -22.78
CA ILE A 44 -15.41 10.96 -24.17
C ILE A 44 -15.40 9.48 -24.57
N LEU A 45 -14.75 8.62 -23.78
CA LEU A 45 -14.57 7.21 -24.12
C LEU A 45 -15.87 6.40 -24.14
N GLN A 46 -16.89 6.84 -23.38
CA GLN A 46 -18.22 6.23 -23.36
C GLN A 46 -19.22 6.94 -24.30
N SER A 47 -18.78 7.90 -25.11
CA SER A 47 -19.69 8.63 -25.98
C SER A 47 -20.19 7.74 -27.11
N PRO A 48 -21.52 7.63 -27.33
CA PRO A 48 -22.09 6.81 -28.40
C PRO A 48 -21.80 7.39 -29.80
N THR A 49 -21.22 8.58 -29.89
CA THR A 49 -20.80 9.23 -31.14
C THR A 49 -19.50 8.65 -31.69
N ILE A 50 -18.70 7.97 -30.87
CA ILE A 50 -17.41 7.41 -31.27
C ILE A 50 -17.65 5.97 -31.72
N SER A 51 -17.31 5.66 -32.98
CA SER A 51 -17.42 4.28 -33.45
C SER A 51 -16.33 3.39 -32.84
N ASN A 52 -16.58 2.09 -32.75
CA ASN A 52 -15.60 1.10 -32.28
C ASN A 52 -14.29 1.11 -33.08
N VAL A 53 -14.32 1.58 -34.34
CA VAL A 53 -13.14 1.71 -35.21
C VAL A 53 -12.30 2.94 -34.85
N THR A 54 -12.93 4.01 -34.37
CA THR A 54 -12.28 5.28 -34.03
C THR A 54 -11.86 5.35 -32.57
N LEU A 55 -12.56 4.62 -31.70
CA LEU A 55 -12.32 4.59 -30.26
C LEU A 55 -10.86 4.32 -29.87
N PRO A 56 -10.10 3.41 -30.53
CA PRO A 56 -8.71 3.18 -30.19
C PRO A 56 -7.81 4.38 -30.46
N LYS A 57 -8.07 5.09 -31.56
CA LYS A 57 -7.33 6.32 -31.92
C LYS A 57 -7.64 7.47 -30.97
N VAL A 58 -8.88 7.54 -30.48
CA VAL A 58 -9.29 8.51 -29.46
C VAL A 58 -8.63 8.19 -28.13
N ALA A 59 -8.63 6.91 -27.71
CA ALA A 59 -7.96 6.47 -26.49
C ALA A 59 -6.45 6.76 -26.54
N GLU A 60 -5.78 6.44 -27.64
CA GLU A 60 -4.37 6.74 -27.85
C GLU A 60 -4.07 8.25 -27.77
N ALA A 61 -4.87 9.09 -28.44
CA ALA A 61 -4.72 10.54 -28.39
C ALA A 61 -4.89 11.10 -26.97
N ILE A 62 -5.86 10.57 -26.20
CA ILE A 62 -6.11 10.95 -24.80
C ILE A 62 -4.92 10.54 -23.92
N MET A 63 -4.39 9.33 -24.12
CA MET A 63 -3.27 8.79 -23.34
C MET A 63 -1.96 9.54 -23.55
N ASN A 64 -1.78 10.19 -24.71
CA ASN A 64 -0.61 11.00 -25.02
C ASN A 64 -0.68 12.43 -24.44
N ILE A 65 -1.76 12.80 -23.74
CA ILE A 65 -1.88 14.11 -23.09
C ILE A 65 -1.15 14.05 -21.75
N PRO A 66 -0.15 14.92 -21.48
CA PRO A 66 0.66 14.86 -20.27
C PRO A 66 -0.12 14.90 -18.95
N ALA A 67 -1.26 15.61 -18.91
CA ALA A 67 -2.14 15.65 -17.74
C ALA A 67 -2.89 14.32 -17.48
N VAL A 68 -3.08 13.50 -18.52
CA VAL A 68 -3.73 12.19 -18.45
C VAL A 68 -2.70 11.08 -18.22
N ALA A 69 -1.56 11.15 -18.90
CA ALA A 69 -0.44 10.18 -18.78
C ALA A 69 0.14 10.10 -17.36
N ASN A 70 0.07 11.20 -16.58
CA ASN A 70 0.60 11.30 -15.22
C ASN A 70 -0.45 11.05 -14.10
N SER A 71 -1.61 10.50 -14.49
CA SER A 71 -2.80 10.28 -13.66
C SER A 71 -3.24 8.80 -13.70
N PRO A 72 -4.16 8.29 -12.85
CA PRO A 72 -4.44 6.84 -12.75
C PRO A 72 -5.28 6.26 -13.92
N TYR A 73 -5.32 6.94 -15.08
CA TYR A 73 -6.20 6.63 -16.21
C TYR A 73 -5.79 5.54 -17.21
N PRO A 74 -4.57 4.93 -17.19
CA PRO A 74 -4.27 3.79 -18.06
C PRO A 74 -5.24 2.61 -17.88
N ALA A 75 -5.77 2.40 -16.66
CA ALA A 75 -6.70 1.30 -16.36
C ALA A 75 -8.13 1.53 -16.87
N MET A 76 -8.63 2.77 -16.89
CA MET A 76 -9.98 3.08 -17.43
C MET A 76 -10.00 3.01 -18.95
N ALA A 77 -8.97 3.53 -19.63
CA ALA A 77 -8.84 3.40 -21.07
C ALA A 77 -8.74 1.92 -21.49
N LYS A 78 -7.97 1.12 -20.73
CA LYS A 78 -7.87 -0.33 -20.91
C LYS A 78 -9.24 -1.04 -20.78
N ARG A 79 -10.01 -0.76 -19.72
CA ARG A 79 -11.37 -1.34 -19.55
C ARG A 79 -12.35 -0.95 -20.65
N VAL A 80 -12.32 0.29 -21.13
CA VAL A 80 -13.23 0.73 -22.22
C VAL A 80 -12.83 0.12 -23.56
N MET A 81 -11.52 -0.06 -23.82
CA MET A 81 -11.00 -0.74 -25.01
C MET A 81 -11.32 -2.26 -24.98
N GLU A 82 -11.21 -2.89 -23.82
CA GLU A 82 -11.62 -4.29 -23.59
C GLU A 82 -13.13 -4.48 -23.79
N MET A 83 -13.97 -3.57 -23.28
CA MET A 83 -15.42 -3.60 -23.49
C MET A 83 -15.82 -3.34 -24.96
N ALA A 84 -15.00 -2.64 -25.74
CA ALA A 84 -15.22 -2.40 -27.16
C ALA A 84 -14.66 -3.50 -28.08
N GLY A 85 -14.10 -4.58 -27.52
CA GLY A 85 -13.53 -5.70 -28.27
C GLY A 85 -12.20 -5.37 -28.97
N VAL A 86 -11.52 -4.29 -28.56
CA VAL A 86 -10.22 -3.90 -29.10
C VAL A 86 -9.13 -4.35 -28.15
N GLY A 87 -8.43 -5.43 -28.52
CA GLY A 87 -7.24 -5.88 -27.79
C GLY A 87 -6.08 -4.90 -27.99
N LEU A 88 -5.59 -4.31 -26.90
CA LEU A 88 -4.25 -3.72 -26.91
C LEU A 88 -3.23 -4.85 -27.13
N PRO A 89 -2.16 -4.62 -27.91
CA PRO A 89 -1.06 -5.57 -27.93
C PRO A 89 -0.56 -5.76 -26.50
N GLY A 90 -0.49 -7.02 -26.05
CA GLY A 90 0.20 -7.37 -24.81
C GLY A 90 1.68 -6.93 -24.87
N PRO A 91 2.44 -7.07 -23.76
CA PRO A 91 3.88 -6.90 -23.83
C PRO A 91 4.41 -7.74 -25.00
N VAL A 92 5.12 -7.07 -25.90
CA VAL A 92 5.52 -7.58 -27.22
C VAL A 92 6.10 -8.98 -27.11
N ALA A 93 5.38 -9.97 -27.64
CA ALA A 93 5.99 -11.24 -28.03
C ALA A 93 7.01 -10.93 -29.13
N ARG A 94 8.30 -11.11 -28.84
CA ARG A 94 9.35 -11.07 -29.86
C ARG A 94 9.06 -12.14 -30.92
N PRO A 95 9.12 -11.82 -32.22
CA PRO A 95 8.88 -12.79 -33.27
C PRO A 95 10.00 -13.84 -33.33
N ALA A 96 9.60 -15.08 -33.56
CA ALA A 96 10.50 -16.19 -33.83
C ALA A 96 11.18 -15.99 -35.20
N GLY A 97 12.52 -16.14 -35.22
CA GLY A 97 13.29 -16.43 -36.43
C GLY A 97 14.09 -15.27 -37.05
N ALA A 98 15.31 -15.04 -36.56
CA ALA A 98 16.53 -14.74 -37.34
C ALA A 98 17.75 -14.61 -36.38
N PRO A 99 18.99 -14.92 -36.82
CA PRO A 99 19.94 -15.68 -36.01
C PRO A 99 21.09 -14.86 -35.40
N GLY A 100 21.71 -15.45 -34.36
CA GLY A 100 23.16 -15.38 -34.12
C GLY A 100 23.65 -14.29 -33.16
N GLY A 101 24.04 -14.72 -31.95
CA GLY A 101 24.81 -13.92 -30.99
C GLY A 101 25.05 -14.71 -29.71
N GLN A 102 26.10 -15.54 -29.75
CA GLN A 102 26.47 -16.55 -28.77
C GLN A 102 26.71 -16.02 -27.35
N ASP A 103 26.34 -16.88 -26.40
CA ASP A 103 26.94 -17.13 -25.10
C ASP A 103 28.27 -16.40 -24.79
N ALA A 104 28.26 -15.67 -23.69
CA ALA A 104 29.40 -15.64 -22.77
C ALA A 104 28.85 -15.72 -21.35
N GLY A 105 28.99 -16.91 -20.77
CA GLY A 105 28.65 -17.19 -19.38
C GLY A 105 29.42 -16.29 -18.43
N GLY A 106 28.72 -15.81 -17.41
CA GLY A 106 29.29 -15.11 -16.28
C GLY A 106 28.43 -15.42 -15.06
N SER A 107 28.80 -16.48 -14.35
CA SER A 107 28.35 -16.74 -13.00
C SER A 107 28.71 -15.55 -12.10
N ALA A 108 27.73 -14.92 -11.47
CA ALA A 108 27.90 -14.11 -10.27
C ALA A 108 26.87 -14.65 -9.26
N ALA A 109 27.20 -15.65 -8.45
CA ALA A 109 27.99 -15.53 -7.21
C ALA A 109 27.42 -14.46 -6.28
N ALA A 110 26.90 -14.94 -5.15
CA ALA A 110 26.45 -14.17 -4.01
C ALA A 110 27.48 -13.08 -3.66
N GLY A 111 27.08 -11.83 -3.83
CA GLY A 111 27.76 -10.67 -3.27
C GLY A 111 26.93 -10.15 -2.11
N THR A 112 27.51 -10.15 -0.92
CA THR A 112 27.11 -9.26 0.18
C THR A 112 27.00 -7.83 -0.36
N PRO A 113 25.90 -7.09 -0.12
CA PRO A 113 25.89 -5.66 -0.41
C PRO A 113 26.90 -5.01 0.55
N ASP A 114 27.87 -4.28 -0.01
CA ASP A 114 28.59 -3.25 0.73
C ASP A 114 27.56 -2.37 1.44
N ALA A 115 27.87 -1.94 2.67
CA ALA A 115 27.07 -0.96 3.41
C ALA A 115 27.04 0.36 2.63
N GLY A 116 26.14 0.47 1.66
CA GLY A 116 25.96 1.64 0.83
C GLY A 116 25.56 2.84 1.68
N ALA A 117 25.91 4.04 1.25
CA ALA A 117 25.32 5.24 1.84
C ALA A 117 23.79 5.27 1.57
N PRO A 118 22.98 5.89 2.44
CA PRO A 118 21.57 6.18 2.13
C PRO A 118 21.46 6.87 0.78
N THR A 119 20.39 6.58 0.03
CA THR A 119 20.12 7.34 -1.19
C THR A 119 19.58 8.71 -0.81
N PRO A 120 20.24 9.83 -1.15
CA PRO A 120 19.77 11.16 -0.78
C PRO A 120 18.37 11.44 -1.35
N SER A 121 17.54 12.17 -0.60
CA SER A 121 16.19 12.46 -1.08
C SER A 121 16.16 13.51 -2.20
N ALA A 122 15.38 13.21 -3.22
CA ALA A 122 15.03 14.13 -4.28
C ALA A 122 13.81 15.01 -3.94
N TYR A 123 13.28 14.95 -2.70
CA TYR A 123 12.11 15.72 -2.29
C TYR A 123 12.39 17.22 -2.35
N ARG A 124 11.43 18.00 -2.87
CA ARG A 124 11.52 19.46 -3.02
C ARG A 124 10.16 20.08 -2.72
N ALA A 125 10.16 21.31 -2.19
CA ALA A 125 8.94 22.09 -2.02
C ALA A 125 8.25 22.32 -3.37
N ARG A 126 6.92 22.24 -3.39
CA ARG A 126 6.16 22.41 -4.63
C ARG A 126 6.07 23.84 -5.10
N SER A 127 6.07 24.75 -4.14
CA SER A 127 5.85 26.18 -4.37
C SER A 127 7.14 26.98 -4.56
N GLY A 128 8.30 26.31 -4.60
CA GLY A 128 9.60 26.98 -4.52
C GLY A 128 9.91 27.56 -3.12
N ALA A 129 9.04 27.30 -2.14
CA ALA A 129 9.22 27.67 -0.74
C ALA A 129 10.41 26.94 -0.10
N LYS A 130 10.86 27.43 1.06
CA LYS A 130 11.80 26.69 1.90
C LYS A 130 11.09 25.51 2.56
N LEU A 131 11.72 24.34 2.55
CA LEU A 131 11.21 23.18 3.28
C LEU A 131 11.46 23.35 4.77
N GLN A 132 10.47 22.98 5.57
CA GLN A 132 10.59 22.78 7.01
C GLN A 132 10.06 21.40 7.35
N TYR A 133 10.92 20.53 7.90
CA TYR A 133 10.47 19.26 8.44
C TYR A 133 9.85 19.48 9.81
N VAL A 134 8.67 18.93 10.05
CA VAL A 134 7.87 19.22 11.26
C VAL A 134 7.68 18.03 12.20
N ASN A 135 8.24 16.86 11.88
CA ASN A 135 8.15 15.67 12.72
C ASN A 135 9.44 15.31 13.46
N LEU A 136 10.61 15.84 13.09
CA LEU A 136 11.83 15.53 13.83
C LEU A 136 11.83 16.32 15.14
N LYS A 137 11.99 15.62 16.26
CA LYS A 137 11.91 16.22 17.59
C LYS A 137 13.09 17.12 17.91
N GLU A 138 14.25 16.77 17.38
CA GLU A 138 15.53 17.41 17.70
C GLU A 138 16.32 17.67 16.42
N GLU A 139 17.19 18.67 16.49
CA GLU A 139 18.15 19.02 15.44
C GLU A 139 19.36 18.09 15.57
N ASP A 140 19.68 17.33 14.53
CA ASP A 140 20.83 16.42 14.47
C ASP A 140 21.35 16.29 13.03
N GLU A 141 22.67 16.15 12.89
CA GLU A 141 23.35 15.95 11.61
C GLU A 141 22.96 14.62 10.95
N VAL A 142 22.53 13.62 11.72
CA VAL A 142 22.07 12.32 11.17
C VAL A 142 20.90 12.47 10.21
N TRP A 143 20.08 13.52 10.36
CA TRP A 143 18.96 13.79 9.46
C TRP A 143 19.35 14.52 8.17
N ASN A 144 20.55 15.10 8.13
CA ASN A 144 21.03 15.87 6.98
C ASN A 144 21.50 14.93 5.87
N ASP A 145 20.78 14.93 4.75
CA ASP A 145 21.15 14.20 3.53
C ASP A 145 21.93 15.06 2.53
N GLY A 146 22.15 16.34 2.86
CA GLY A 146 22.83 17.32 2.02
C GLY A 146 22.05 17.71 0.75
N GLN A 147 20.78 17.32 0.65
CA GLN A 147 19.93 17.57 -0.51
C GLN A 147 18.58 18.18 -0.13
N ALA A 148 17.61 17.35 0.26
CA ALA A 148 16.28 17.84 0.64
C ALA A 148 16.34 18.44 2.05
N LEU A 149 17.19 17.85 2.90
CA LEU A 149 17.49 18.31 4.24
C LEU A 149 19.00 18.61 4.31
N ASP A 150 19.33 19.89 4.22
CA ASP A 150 20.69 20.41 4.09
C ASP A 150 21.10 21.30 5.29
N SER A 151 20.27 21.36 6.34
CA SER A 151 20.46 22.27 7.46
C SER A 151 19.71 21.82 8.70
N LEU A 152 20.40 21.89 9.85
CA LEU A 152 19.82 21.69 11.19
C LEU A 152 18.60 22.60 11.45
N ASP A 153 18.64 23.83 10.93
CA ASP A 153 17.61 24.86 11.15
C ASP A 153 16.23 24.48 10.57
N ARG A 154 16.14 23.41 9.78
CA ARG A 154 14.94 22.96 9.06
C ARG A 154 14.34 21.65 9.59
N GLN A 155 14.83 21.14 10.71
CA GLN A 155 14.52 19.76 11.13
C GLN A 155 13.30 19.64 12.06
N THR A 156 12.95 20.68 12.81
CA THR A 156 11.88 20.61 13.82
C THR A 156 10.62 21.37 13.44
N ASN A 157 9.53 21.18 14.19
CA ASN A 157 8.33 22.00 14.02
C ASN A 157 8.49 23.49 14.40
N LYS A 158 9.69 23.91 14.81
CA LYS A 158 10.04 25.29 15.14
C LYS A 158 11.08 25.82 14.14
N PRO A 159 10.65 26.44 13.02
CA PRO A 159 11.59 26.99 12.06
C PRO A 159 12.50 28.03 12.74
N ARG A 160 13.81 27.93 12.46
CA ARG A 160 14.79 28.93 12.91
C ARG A 160 14.93 30.02 11.86
N ILE A 161 14.53 31.24 12.22
CA ILE A 161 14.55 32.39 11.31
C ILE A 161 15.49 33.46 11.84
N ARG A 162 16.55 33.72 11.06
CA ARG A 162 17.55 34.74 11.36
C ARG A 162 17.13 36.07 10.73
N VAL A 163 16.85 37.05 11.58
CA VAL A 163 16.59 38.44 11.18
C VAL A 163 17.86 39.25 11.36
N ARG A 164 18.21 40.06 10.36
CA ARG A 164 19.38 40.95 10.39
C ARG A 164 19.03 42.34 9.88
N PHE A 165 19.33 43.34 10.69
CA PHE A 165 19.29 44.74 10.29
C PHE A 165 20.68 45.18 9.80
N ASN A 166 20.71 46.07 8.81
CA ASN A 166 21.99 46.55 8.25
C ASN A 166 22.80 47.42 9.21
N LYS A 167 22.16 47.95 10.27
CA LYS A 167 22.81 48.76 11.29
C LYS A 167 22.87 47.97 12.60
N ALA A 168 24.03 47.97 13.23
CA ALA A 168 24.16 47.54 14.61
C ALA A 168 23.24 48.37 15.53
N GLY A 169 22.88 47.80 16.67
CA GLY A 169 21.94 48.37 17.63
C GLY A 169 20.71 47.49 17.84
N GLN A 170 19.94 47.85 18.85
CA GLN A 170 18.69 47.18 19.20
C GLN A 170 17.52 47.77 18.40
N HIS A 171 16.95 46.98 17.51
CA HIS A 171 15.81 47.37 16.66
C HIS A 171 14.60 46.54 17.05
N ARG A 172 13.45 47.21 17.23
CA ARG A 172 12.18 46.53 17.45
C ARG A 172 11.60 46.08 16.12
N PHE A 173 11.10 44.85 16.08
CA PHE A 173 10.42 44.31 14.91
C PHE A 173 9.40 43.26 15.35
N SER A 174 8.53 42.86 14.43
CA SER A 174 7.69 41.68 14.59
C SER A 174 7.84 40.73 13.41
N VAL A 175 7.58 39.45 13.66
CA VAL A 175 7.42 38.42 12.63
C VAL A 175 5.95 38.10 12.55
N LYS A 176 5.32 38.42 11.42
CA LYS A 176 3.95 38.01 11.11
C LYS A 176 3.99 36.65 10.42
N VAL A 177 3.08 35.76 10.80
CA VAL A 177 2.96 34.42 10.24
C VAL A 177 1.54 34.26 9.71
N SER A 178 1.43 34.08 8.40
CA SER A 178 0.15 34.01 7.70
C SER A 178 0.03 32.67 6.96
N PRO A 179 -0.94 31.80 7.32
CA PRO A 179 -1.18 30.57 6.57
C PRO A 179 -1.65 30.91 5.15
N ARG A 180 -1.22 30.11 4.18
CA ARG A 180 -1.67 30.24 2.78
C ARG A 180 -2.92 29.37 2.53
N PRO A 181 -3.71 29.70 1.49
CA PRO A 181 -4.82 28.84 1.09
C PRO A 181 -4.35 27.41 0.76
N GLY A 182 -5.12 26.40 1.17
CA GLY A 182 -4.82 25.00 0.90
C GLY A 182 -4.10 24.25 2.02
N ASN A 183 -3.79 24.91 3.14
CA ASN A 183 -3.33 24.25 4.36
C ASN A 183 -4.38 23.27 4.89
N ALA A 184 -3.91 22.19 5.52
CA ALA A 184 -4.74 21.21 6.18
C ALA A 184 -5.57 21.86 7.30
N VAL A 185 -6.86 21.52 7.34
CA VAL A 185 -7.80 22.04 8.34
C VAL A 185 -8.09 20.97 9.38
N TYR A 186 -7.94 21.34 10.64
CA TYR A 186 -8.24 20.50 11.80
C TYR A 186 -9.52 20.98 12.49
N SER A 187 -10.37 20.06 12.91
CA SER A 187 -11.52 20.38 13.74
C SER A 187 -11.09 20.80 15.16
N ALA A 188 -11.96 21.51 15.88
CA ALA A 188 -11.69 21.87 17.27
C ALA A 188 -11.47 20.63 18.17
N ARG A 189 -12.11 19.51 17.82
CA ARG A 189 -11.97 18.23 18.54
C ARG A 189 -10.61 17.57 18.25
N GLU A 190 -10.13 17.63 17.02
CA GLU A 190 -8.78 17.15 16.68
C GLU A 190 -7.71 17.99 17.39
N GLN A 191 -7.86 19.32 17.37
CA GLN A 191 -6.95 20.27 18.02
C GLN A 191 -6.90 20.12 19.55
N SER A 192 -7.98 19.68 20.19
CA SER A 192 -7.99 19.45 21.64
C SER A 192 -7.27 18.16 22.01
N ARG A 193 -7.32 17.14 21.15
CA ARG A 193 -6.72 15.81 21.36
C ARG A 193 -5.24 15.74 21.01
N GLN A 194 -4.78 16.60 20.10
CA GLN A 194 -3.39 16.64 19.64
C GLN A 194 -2.91 18.09 19.49
N PRO A 195 -2.04 18.59 20.40
CA PRO A 195 -1.50 19.94 20.34
C PRO A 195 -0.83 20.33 19.01
N LEU A 196 -0.19 19.38 18.33
CA LEU A 196 0.50 19.63 17.05
C LEU A 196 -0.45 19.85 15.85
N TYR A 197 -1.76 19.78 16.07
CA TYR A 197 -2.78 20.14 15.08
C TYR A 197 -3.21 21.60 15.16
N ARG A 198 -2.67 22.36 16.12
CA ARG A 198 -2.99 23.76 16.31
C ARG A 198 -2.12 24.65 15.44
N GLU A 199 -2.75 25.60 14.76
CA GLU A 199 -2.05 26.69 14.08
C GLU A 199 -1.25 27.55 15.08
N PRO A 200 -0.26 28.33 14.62
CA PRO A 200 0.49 29.25 15.47
C PRO A 200 -0.46 30.12 16.32
N ASN A 201 -0.20 30.17 17.63
CA ASN A 201 -1.09 30.79 18.62
C ASN A 201 -1.27 32.31 18.44
N GLN A 202 -0.34 32.95 17.74
CA GLN A 202 -0.35 34.37 17.40
C GLN A 202 -0.05 34.55 15.91
N ARG A 203 -0.64 35.59 15.32
CA ARG A 203 -0.33 36.00 13.94
C ARG A 203 0.87 36.93 13.83
N SER A 204 1.34 37.48 14.95
CA SER A 204 2.45 38.43 15.01
C SER A 204 3.19 38.26 16.32
N TYR A 205 4.51 38.08 16.24
CA TYR A 205 5.39 37.88 17.38
C TYR A 205 6.40 39.03 17.43
N SER A 206 6.54 39.67 18.59
CA SER A 206 7.38 40.88 18.73
C SER A 206 8.75 40.55 19.32
N TYR A 207 9.80 41.15 18.76
CA TYR A 207 11.19 40.91 19.14
C TYR A 207 12.00 42.20 19.14
N VAL A 208 13.19 42.10 19.73
CA VAL A 208 14.24 43.11 19.67
C VAL A 208 15.52 42.42 19.24
N THR A 209 16.26 43.03 18.31
CA THR A 209 17.59 42.51 17.93
C THR A 209 18.58 42.64 19.06
N ASP A 210 19.60 41.79 19.04
CA ASP A 210 20.79 41.91 19.86
C ASP A 210 21.61 43.14 19.40
N ALA A 211 22.64 43.51 20.17
CA ALA A 211 23.40 44.74 19.94
C ALA A 211 24.11 44.79 18.58
N ASP A 212 24.37 43.64 17.95
CA ASP A 212 24.94 43.52 16.61
C ASP A 212 23.91 43.73 15.48
N GLY A 213 22.64 43.94 15.82
CA GLY A 213 21.54 44.12 14.86
C GLY A 213 20.93 42.81 14.36
N THR A 214 21.22 41.66 14.98
CA THR A 214 20.66 40.36 14.59
C THR A 214 19.70 39.78 15.63
N LYS A 215 18.85 38.83 15.23
CA LYS A 215 18.05 38.00 16.13
C LYS A 215 17.77 36.65 15.49
N VAL A 216 17.86 35.58 16.26
CA VAL A 216 17.32 34.27 15.87
C VAL A 216 15.96 34.09 16.56
N VAL A 217 14.96 33.73 15.77
CA VAL A 217 13.60 33.41 16.21
C VAL A 217 13.39 31.91 16.03
N ASP A 218 13.00 31.23 17.11
CA ASP A 218 12.87 29.77 17.19
C ASP A 218 11.67 29.32 18.07
N ASN A 219 10.78 30.26 18.42
CA ASN A 219 9.66 30.01 19.33
C ASN A 219 8.29 29.95 18.62
N ILE A 220 8.27 29.98 17.29
CA ILE A 220 7.05 29.84 16.47
C ILE A 220 6.90 28.37 16.14
N THR A 221 5.77 27.75 16.51
CA THR A 221 5.50 26.33 16.22
C THR A 221 4.57 26.20 15.03
N LEU A 222 4.94 25.39 14.04
CA LEU A 222 4.11 25.00 12.91
C LEU A 222 3.41 23.66 13.18
N PRO A 223 2.20 23.44 12.65
CA PRO A 223 1.51 22.15 12.79
C PRO A 223 2.28 21.00 12.14
N ALA A 224 2.05 19.77 12.62
CA ALA A 224 2.66 18.55 12.07
C ALA A 224 2.19 18.19 10.64
N ALA A 225 1.36 19.01 10.01
CA ALA A 225 0.81 18.72 8.69
C ALA A 225 1.90 18.78 7.60
N GLY A 226 1.76 17.97 6.55
CA GLY A 226 2.55 18.08 5.33
C GLY A 226 1.90 19.01 4.29
N LEU A 227 2.74 19.70 3.52
CA LEU A 227 2.37 20.65 2.46
C LEU A 227 1.58 21.87 2.95
N ASN A 228 1.61 22.18 4.25
CA ASN A 228 1.11 23.47 4.71
C ASN A 228 2.13 24.53 4.33
N THR A 229 1.65 25.68 3.89
CA THR A 229 2.49 26.79 3.47
C THR A 229 2.20 28.02 4.31
N TYR A 230 3.26 28.70 4.74
CA TYR A 230 3.19 29.88 5.58
C TYR A 230 4.03 31.00 4.98
N MET A 231 3.48 32.22 4.99
CA MET A 231 4.23 33.43 4.70
C MET A 231 4.72 34.02 6.02
N PHE A 232 6.03 34.18 6.14
CA PHE A 232 6.69 34.89 7.23
C PHE A 232 7.01 36.30 6.74
N GLU A 233 6.53 37.32 7.43
CA GLU A 233 6.78 38.72 7.10
C GLU A 233 7.46 39.40 8.29
N VAL A 234 8.67 39.90 8.08
CA VAL A 234 9.35 40.71 9.09
C VAL A 234 8.87 42.14 8.94
N VAL A 235 8.36 42.72 10.03
CA VAL A 235 7.78 44.06 10.06
C VAL A 235 8.55 44.92 11.06
N ASN A 236 9.02 46.09 10.65
CA ASN A 236 9.75 46.98 11.53
C ASN A 236 8.82 47.77 12.49
N ASP A 237 9.42 48.56 13.38
CA ASP A 237 8.74 49.46 14.32
C ASP A 237 7.86 50.54 13.66
N LYS A 238 8.06 50.81 12.37
CA LYS A 238 7.24 51.71 11.53
C LYS A 238 6.12 50.97 10.79
N ASN A 239 5.87 49.71 11.13
CA ASN A 239 4.88 48.83 10.49
C ASN A 239 5.11 48.62 8.98
N GLN A 240 6.38 48.67 8.53
CA GLN A 240 6.78 48.38 7.16
C GLN A 240 7.28 46.94 7.06
N ILE A 241 6.84 46.21 6.05
CA ILE A 241 7.38 44.88 5.73
C ILE A 241 8.78 45.06 5.15
N ILE A 242 9.78 44.49 5.82
CA ILE A 242 11.19 44.60 5.43
C ILE A 242 11.71 43.35 4.73
N SER A 243 11.10 42.20 4.96
CA SER A 243 11.45 40.94 4.32
C SER A 243 10.29 39.96 4.41
N THR A 244 10.22 39.05 3.45
CA THR A 244 9.22 37.98 3.39
C THR A 244 9.88 36.68 2.99
N GLU A 245 9.50 35.58 3.63
CA GLU A 245 9.94 34.24 3.25
C GLU A 245 8.74 33.29 3.28
N GLN A 246 8.68 32.37 2.31
CA GLN A 246 7.65 31.34 2.27
C GLN A 246 8.23 30.01 2.72
N VAL A 247 7.53 29.34 3.63
CA VAL A 247 7.92 28.03 4.18
C VAL A 247 6.82 27.03 3.88
N GLU A 248 7.21 25.86 3.37
CA GLU A 248 6.34 24.71 3.13
C GLU A 248 6.75 23.58 4.08
N THR A 249 5.78 23.02 4.80
CA THR A 249 6.03 21.96 5.78
C THR A 249 6.10 20.59 5.11
N ALA A 250 6.98 19.74 5.60
CA ALA A 250 7.10 18.34 5.19
C ALA A 250 7.34 17.46 6.41
N ARG A 251 7.19 16.15 6.26
CA ARG A 251 7.60 15.17 7.27
C ARG A 251 8.55 14.19 6.64
N ARG A 252 9.48 13.64 7.43
CA ARG A 252 10.43 12.63 6.97
C ARG A 252 10.28 11.33 7.72
N LEU A 253 10.33 10.23 6.97
CA LEU A 253 10.50 8.89 7.51
C LEU A 253 11.50 8.10 6.68
N TYR A 254 12.08 7.07 7.27
CA TYR A 254 13.07 6.20 6.67
C TYR A 254 12.50 4.80 6.53
N LEU A 255 12.83 4.10 5.44
CA LEU A 255 12.50 2.70 5.26
C LEU A 255 13.76 1.85 5.30
N GLN A 256 13.83 0.96 6.28
CA GLN A 256 14.80 -0.12 6.31
C GLN A 256 14.14 -1.39 5.76
N GLU A 257 14.51 -1.79 4.55
CA GLU A 257 14.07 -3.06 3.99
C GLU A 257 14.94 -4.22 4.51
N ILE A 258 14.29 -5.31 4.90
CA ILE A 258 14.91 -6.57 5.29
C ILE A 258 14.39 -7.66 4.37
N MET A 259 15.25 -8.18 3.51
CA MET A 259 14.92 -9.29 2.62
C MET A 259 15.07 -10.61 3.39
N LEU A 260 13.97 -11.35 3.55
CA LEU A 260 13.89 -12.64 4.24
C LEU A 260 13.55 -13.77 3.24
N PRO A 261 14.44 -14.07 2.27
CA PRO A 261 14.20 -15.13 1.31
C PRO A 261 14.05 -16.49 2.00
N GLY A 262 12.96 -17.19 1.70
CA GLY A 262 12.77 -18.58 2.08
C GLY A 262 13.71 -19.54 1.33
N PRO A 263 13.60 -20.85 1.62
CA PRO A 263 14.48 -21.87 1.07
C PRO A 263 14.33 -22.08 -0.45
N GLU A 264 13.23 -21.63 -1.04
CA GLU A 264 12.99 -21.74 -2.47
C GLU A 264 13.68 -20.61 -3.25
N THR A 265 14.22 -20.96 -4.42
CA THR A 265 14.74 -19.95 -5.34
C THR A 265 13.59 -19.35 -6.13
N LEU A 266 13.09 -18.20 -5.67
CA LEU A 266 11.96 -17.48 -6.27
C LEU A 266 12.39 -16.08 -6.73
N ALA A 267 11.72 -15.58 -7.77
CA ALA A 267 11.89 -14.21 -8.24
C ALA A 267 11.27 -13.23 -7.22
N ARG A 268 12.11 -12.46 -6.53
CA ARG A 268 11.68 -11.48 -5.52
C ARG A 268 11.74 -10.08 -6.11
N ARG A 269 10.64 -9.68 -6.75
CA ARG A 269 10.48 -8.32 -7.26
C ARG A 269 10.45 -7.37 -6.07
N HIS A 270 11.18 -6.28 -6.17
CA HIS A 270 11.17 -5.21 -5.19
C HIS A 270 11.30 -3.88 -5.94
N GLY A 271 10.75 -2.82 -5.38
CA GLY A 271 10.79 -1.51 -5.99
C GLY A 271 9.99 -0.51 -5.17
N PHE A 272 10.69 0.51 -4.69
CA PHE A 272 10.17 1.42 -3.68
C PHE A 272 9.71 2.78 -4.25
N GLN A 273 10.26 3.21 -5.40
CA GLN A 273 10.07 4.58 -5.87
C GLN A 273 8.60 5.02 -6.07
N PRO A 274 7.67 4.18 -6.57
CA PRO A 274 6.27 4.58 -6.69
C PRO A 274 5.58 4.80 -5.34
N THR A 275 5.93 4.01 -4.32
CA THR A 275 5.49 4.20 -2.93
C THR A 275 5.99 5.54 -2.40
N ALA A 276 7.29 5.82 -2.52
CA ALA A 276 7.89 7.10 -2.13
C ALA A 276 7.17 8.29 -2.80
N THR A 277 6.89 8.14 -4.09
CA THR A 277 6.22 9.15 -4.91
C THR A 277 4.78 9.40 -4.44
N GLU A 278 4.04 8.36 -4.04
CA GLU A 278 2.70 8.55 -3.48
C GLU A 278 2.76 9.30 -2.15
N TYR A 279 3.64 8.94 -1.22
CA TYR A 279 3.78 9.67 0.04
C TYR A 279 4.25 11.11 -0.15
N ALA A 280 5.15 11.35 -1.11
CA ALA A 280 5.60 12.69 -1.48
C ALA A 280 4.44 13.57 -1.97
N ARG A 281 3.40 12.97 -2.58
CA ARG A 281 2.16 13.67 -2.97
C ARG A 281 1.38 14.24 -1.78
N HIS A 282 1.72 13.84 -0.56
CA HIS A 282 1.02 14.23 0.66
C HIS A 282 1.94 14.86 1.72
N GLY A 283 3.13 15.31 1.34
CA GLY A 283 4.04 15.99 2.27
C GLY A 283 4.79 15.04 3.19
N VAL A 284 5.03 13.82 2.73
CA VAL A 284 5.83 12.83 3.44
C VAL A 284 6.98 12.44 2.52
N ASP A 285 8.16 12.81 2.96
CA ASP A 285 9.43 12.53 2.32
C ASP A 285 9.97 11.19 2.86
N VAL A 286 9.99 10.19 1.99
CA VAL A 286 10.37 8.84 2.38
C VAL A 286 11.75 8.52 1.81
N VAL A 287 12.69 8.24 2.69
CA VAL A 287 14.07 7.91 2.35
C VAL A 287 14.29 6.40 2.47
N GLN A 288 14.76 5.78 1.40
CA GLN A 288 15.11 4.36 1.42
C GLN A 288 16.54 4.19 1.94
N LEU A 289 16.67 3.42 3.02
CA LEU A 289 17.96 2.97 3.54
C LEU A 289 18.43 1.73 2.76
N PRO A 290 19.74 1.44 2.72
CA PRO A 290 20.25 0.24 2.07
C PRO A 290 19.58 -1.03 2.62
N PRO A 291 19.05 -1.91 1.76
CA PRO A 291 18.41 -3.13 2.22
C PRO A 291 19.44 -4.07 2.84
N VAL A 292 19.03 -4.79 3.89
CA VAL A 292 19.79 -5.89 4.47
C VAL A 292 19.08 -7.21 4.20
N SER A 293 19.77 -8.34 4.35
CA SER A 293 19.15 -9.65 4.13
C SER A 293 19.65 -10.69 5.13
N THR A 294 18.76 -11.60 5.49
CA THR A 294 19.08 -12.84 6.20
C THR A 294 18.15 -13.95 5.72
N ARG A 295 18.45 -15.20 6.08
CA ARG A 295 17.59 -16.32 5.70
C ARG A 295 16.20 -16.18 6.34
N GLY A 296 15.17 -16.30 5.52
CA GLY A 296 13.77 -16.39 5.96
C GLY A 296 13.20 -17.82 5.90
N ASP A 297 11.90 -17.88 6.13
CA ASP A 297 11.09 -19.11 6.06
C ASP A 297 10.27 -19.14 4.75
N ALA A 298 9.78 -20.31 4.35
CA ALA A 298 8.99 -20.45 3.11
C ALA A 298 7.60 -19.79 3.18
N ASN A 299 7.11 -19.60 4.41
CA ASN A 299 5.86 -18.96 4.77
C ASN A 299 6.00 -18.40 6.19
N MET A 300 5.26 -17.34 6.48
CA MET A 300 5.22 -16.69 7.78
C MET A 300 3.77 -16.54 8.23
N ASP A 301 3.35 -17.36 9.19
CA ASP A 301 1.98 -17.30 9.75
C ASP A 301 1.91 -16.30 10.92
N VAL A 302 2.04 -15.02 10.59
CA VAL A 302 2.09 -13.91 11.57
C VAL A 302 0.80 -13.66 12.34
N PHE A 303 -0.29 -14.35 11.97
CA PHE A 303 -1.58 -14.24 12.65
C PHE A 303 -1.63 -15.12 13.91
N THR A 304 -0.54 -15.86 14.18
CA THR A 304 -0.28 -16.57 15.43
C THR A 304 0.82 -15.87 16.24
N ASP A 305 0.77 -15.97 17.57
CA ASP A 305 1.80 -15.41 18.45
C ASP A 305 3.20 -15.94 18.08
N ASP A 306 3.31 -17.24 17.80
CA ASP A 306 4.58 -17.89 17.43
C ASP A 306 5.14 -17.38 16.10
N GLY A 307 4.26 -17.15 15.11
CA GLY A 307 4.67 -16.64 13.80
C GLY A 307 5.05 -15.16 13.82
N TYR A 308 4.34 -14.33 14.58
CA TYR A 308 4.73 -12.95 14.81
C TYR A 308 6.10 -12.86 15.52
N GLU A 309 6.28 -13.63 16.61
CA GLU A 309 7.56 -13.70 17.32
C GLU A 309 8.68 -14.26 16.43
N ARG A 310 8.38 -15.17 15.51
CA ARG A 310 9.34 -15.66 14.52
C ARG A 310 9.79 -14.56 13.58
N LEU A 311 8.87 -13.77 13.01
CA LEU A 311 9.21 -12.65 12.14
C LEU A 311 10.09 -11.63 12.87
N ARG A 312 9.70 -11.24 14.09
CA ARG A 312 10.49 -10.33 14.94
C ARG A 312 11.90 -10.84 15.17
N ARG A 313 12.07 -12.11 15.53
CA ARG A 313 13.40 -12.71 15.74
C ARG A 313 14.27 -12.68 14.48
N LEU A 314 13.69 -12.94 13.31
CA LEU A 314 14.43 -12.89 12.04
C LEU A 314 14.86 -11.46 11.73
N ALA A 315 13.95 -10.48 11.85
CA ALA A 315 14.27 -9.08 11.64
C ALA A 315 15.33 -8.57 12.64
N ALA A 316 15.19 -8.90 13.93
CA ALA A 316 16.12 -8.54 15.00
C ALA A 316 17.52 -9.14 14.82
N SER A 317 17.67 -10.21 14.02
CA SER A 317 18.98 -10.80 13.75
C SER A 317 19.88 -9.94 12.86
N VAL A 318 19.31 -8.99 12.11
CA VAL A 318 20.06 -8.13 11.17
C VAL A 318 19.79 -6.65 11.33
N TYR A 319 18.63 -6.24 11.85
CA TYR A 319 18.28 -4.83 12.03
C TYR A 319 19.30 -4.04 12.86
N PRO A 320 19.86 -4.54 13.98
CA PRO A 320 20.86 -3.80 14.75
C PRO A 320 22.15 -3.48 13.99
N GLY A 321 22.46 -4.22 12.92
CA GLY A 321 23.62 -3.98 12.06
C GLY A 321 23.32 -3.18 10.80
N SER A 322 22.06 -2.76 10.60
CA SER A 322 21.66 -1.92 9.48
C SER A 322 21.73 -0.43 9.85
N GLN A 323 21.35 0.46 8.93
CA GLN A 323 21.28 1.91 9.19
C GLN A 323 19.97 2.34 9.86
N GLY A 324 19.02 1.41 10.03
CA GLY A 324 17.71 1.70 10.58
C GLY A 324 17.72 2.25 12.01
N PRO A 325 18.47 1.65 12.94
CA PRO A 325 18.57 2.12 14.33
C PRO A 325 19.05 3.57 14.45
N ASP A 326 19.99 4.00 13.62
CA ASP A 326 20.54 5.37 13.64
C ASP A 326 19.49 6.43 13.25
N HIS A 327 18.39 6.00 12.63
CA HIS A 327 17.31 6.87 12.19
C HIS A 327 16.01 6.68 12.98
N GLU A 328 16.05 5.93 14.08
CA GLU A 328 14.93 5.83 15.02
C GLU A 328 14.65 7.18 15.70
N PRO A 329 13.38 7.49 16.04
CA PRO A 329 12.19 6.64 15.90
C PRO A 329 11.48 6.77 14.53
N TYR A 330 12.13 7.36 13.52
CA TYR A 330 11.48 7.66 12.23
C TYR A 330 11.71 6.58 11.16
N THR A 331 12.29 5.44 11.54
CA THR A 331 12.49 4.27 10.68
C THR A 331 11.30 3.33 10.76
N LEU A 332 10.71 2.99 9.60
CA LEU A 332 9.84 1.83 9.42
C LEU A 332 10.64 0.67 8.82
N VAL A 333 10.35 -0.55 9.25
CA VAL A 333 11.03 -1.78 8.86
C VAL A 333 10.11 -2.63 8.00
N VAL A 334 10.54 -2.87 6.76
CA VAL A 334 9.77 -3.61 5.76
C VAL A 334 10.40 -4.98 5.57
N CYS A 335 9.77 -6.03 6.11
CA CYS A 335 10.21 -7.40 5.92
C CYS A 335 9.59 -7.99 4.65
N HIS A 336 10.43 -8.27 3.65
CA HIS A 336 10.02 -9.00 2.45
C HIS A 336 10.12 -10.50 2.70
N ILE A 337 8.98 -11.15 2.89
CA ILE A 337 8.83 -12.58 3.17
C ILE A 337 8.35 -13.34 1.93
N ASP A 338 8.58 -14.65 1.85
CA ASP A 338 8.15 -15.42 0.67
C ASP A 338 6.61 -15.50 0.61
N ARG A 339 5.94 -15.90 1.69
CA ARG A 339 4.47 -16.06 1.77
C ARG A 339 3.94 -15.63 3.13
N LEU A 340 2.69 -15.23 3.16
CA LEU A 340 1.93 -14.83 4.35
C LEU A 340 0.59 -15.56 4.35
N ALA A 341 0.60 -16.82 4.79
CA ALA A 341 -0.55 -17.72 4.74
C ALA A 341 -0.75 -18.44 6.09
N THR A 342 -2.02 -18.67 6.42
CA THR A 342 -2.46 -19.32 7.67
C THR A 342 -3.19 -20.60 7.37
N MET A 343 -3.00 -21.60 8.23
CA MET A 343 -3.59 -22.93 8.07
C MET A 343 -4.76 -23.12 9.02
N LEU A 344 -5.86 -23.67 8.52
CA LEU A 344 -6.97 -24.11 9.37
C LEU A 344 -6.53 -25.24 10.31
N PRO A 345 -7.08 -25.32 11.54
CA PRO A 345 -6.94 -26.50 12.38
C PRO A 345 -7.38 -27.76 11.63
N VAL A 346 -6.55 -28.81 11.65
CA VAL A 346 -6.87 -30.07 10.97
C VAL A 346 -8.05 -30.74 11.65
N GLN A 347 -9.16 -30.87 10.95
CA GLN A 347 -10.39 -31.53 11.40
C GLN A 347 -10.79 -32.67 10.45
N PRO A 348 -11.44 -33.74 10.95
CA PRO A 348 -11.93 -34.81 10.09
C PRO A 348 -13.16 -34.37 9.29
N ILE A 349 -13.12 -34.57 7.98
CA ILE A 349 -14.21 -34.40 7.03
C ILE A 349 -14.85 -35.77 6.78
N TYR A 350 -16.16 -35.87 7.01
CA TYR A 350 -16.91 -37.12 6.85
C TYR A 350 -17.74 -37.09 5.57
N VAL A 351 -17.50 -38.07 4.69
CA VAL A 351 -18.15 -38.11 3.37
C VAL A 351 -18.74 -39.48 3.11
N GLN A 352 -20.04 -39.57 2.84
CA GLN A 352 -20.67 -40.83 2.44
C GLN A 352 -20.14 -41.29 1.08
N ALA A 353 -19.77 -42.57 0.99
CA ALA A 353 -19.20 -43.16 -0.23
C ALA A 353 -19.46 -44.66 -0.32
N SER A 354 -19.37 -45.19 -1.54
CA SER A 354 -19.29 -46.63 -1.79
C SER A 354 -17.88 -46.97 -2.26
N ALA A 355 -17.36 -48.12 -1.82
CA ALA A 355 -16.05 -48.62 -2.17
C ALA A 355 -16.15 -50.05 -2.72
N GLY A 356 -15.18 -50.46 -3.54
CA GLY A 356 -15.11 -51.81 -4.09
C GLY A 356 -15.17 -51.88 -5.60
N PRO A 357 -15.26 -53.07 -6.21
CA PRO A 357 -15.28 -53.22 -7.67
C PRO A 357 -16.40 -52.39 -8.32
N GLY A 358 -16.06 -51.59 -9.32
CA GLY A 358 -17.01 -50.73 -10.05
C GLY A 358 -17.47 -49.47 -9.32
N ALA A 359 -16.96 -49.18 -8.12
CA ALA A 359 -17.28 -47.94 -7.41
C ALA A 359 -16.75 -46.71 -8.16
N ALA A 360 -17.56 -45.68 -8.30
CA ALA A 360 -17.15 -44.40 -8.86
C ALA A 360 -16.16 -43.67 -7.93
N ASP A 361 -15.35 -42.80 -8.50
CA ASP A 361 -14.51 -41.91 -7.72
C ASP A 361 -15.38 -40.93 -6.93
N LYS A 362 -14.89 -40.54 -5.75
CA LYS A 362 -15.56 -39.58 -4.87
C LYS A 362 -14.80 -38.27 -4.85
N GLN A 363 -15.42 -37.22 -5.39
CA GLN A 363 -14.93 -35.86 -5.22
C GLN A 363 -15.41 -35.29 -3.88
N VAL A 364 -14.49 -34.65 -3.16
CA VAL A 364 -14.72 -33.93 -1.91
C VAL A 364 -14.29 -32.48 -2.14
N GLN A 365 -15.24 -31.54 -2.08
CA GLN A 365 -14.95 -30.11 -2.13
C GLN A 365 -14.75 -29.58 -0.70
N PHE A 366 -13.81 -28.67 -0.53
CA PHE A 366 -13.50 -28.03 0.74
C PHE A 366 -14.26 -26.70 0.83
N VAL A 367 -15.22 -26.66 1.74
CA VAL A 367 -16.07 -25.50 1.98
C VAL A 367 -16.06 -25.20 3.47
N ASN A 368 -15.82 -23.94 3.82
CA ASN A 368 -15.87 -23.43 5.18
C ASN A 368 -17.31 -23.37 5.70
N ALA A 369 -17.47 -23.16 7.01
CA ALA A 369 -18.79 -23.09 7.65
C ALA A 369 -19.69 -21.97 7.12
N ASP A 370 -19.09 -20.90 6.59
CA ASP A 370 -19.76 -19.75 5.97
C ASP A 370 -20.11 -19.96 4.49
N GLY A 371 -19.78 -21.12 3.92
CA GLY A 371 -20.02 -21.45 2.51
C GLY A 371 -18.92 -21.00 1.55
N THR A 372 -17.84 -20.39 2.04
CA THR A 372 -16.69 -20.01 1.20
C THR A 372 -15.82 -21.22 0.88
N LEU A 373 -15.15 -21.20 -0.28
CA LEU A 373 -14.20 -22.25 -0.65
C LEU A 373 -12.94 -22.15 0.21
N SER A 374 -12.42 -23.32 0.59
CA SER A 374 -11.08 -23.45 1.15
C SER A 374 -10.21 -24.24 0.19
N PHE A 375 -8.89 -24.07 0.30
CA PHE A 375 -7.92 -24.67 -0.61
C PHE A 375 -6.96 -25.58 0.16
N LEU A 376 -6.44 -26.62 -0.46
CA LEU A 376 -5.39 -27.44 0.13
C LEU A 376 -4.14 -26.62 0.43
N TRP A 377 -3.45 -26.95 1.53
CA TRP A 377 -2.08 -26.48 1.83
C TRP A 377 -1.06 -27.12 0.87
N TYR A 378 -1.17 -26.81 -0.42
CA TYR A 378 -0.48 -27.54 -1.49
C TYR A 378 0.70 -26.74 -2.02
N HIS A 379 1.93 -27.23 -1.82
CA HIS A 379 3.18 -26.58 -2.25
C HIS A 379 3.37 -25.14 -1.72
N ILE A 380 2.98 -24.91 -0.46
CA ILE A 380 3.18 -23.62 0.23
C ILE A 380 4.50 -23.63 1.02
N GLU A 381 4.77 -24.70 1.77
CA GLU A 381 6.00 -24.88 2.55
C GLU A 381 6.69 -26.21 2.22
N PRO A 382 8.01 -26.22 1.94
CA PRO A 382 8.75 -27.45 1.74
C PRO A 382 8.69 -28.36 2.98
N GLY A 383 8.40 -29.64 2.75
CA GLY A 383 8.35 -30.64 3.83
C GLY A 383 7.02 -30.68 4.60
N VAL A 384 6.08 -29.77 4.32
CA VAL A 384 4.73 -29.80 4.89
C VAL A 384 3.74 -30.28 3.83
N ASP A 385 3.27 -31.51 4.00
CA ASP A 385 2.32 -32.13 3.07
C ASP A 385 0.88 -31.71 3.37
N TRP A 386 0.04 -31.55 2.35
CA TRP A 386 -1.40 -31.27 2.53
C TRP A 386 -2.15 -32.48 3.10
N TYR A 387 -1.67 -33.69 2.81
CA TYR A 387 -2.28 -34.93 3.25
C TYR A 387 -1.89 -35.25 4.70
N VAL A 388 -2.88 -35.62 5.52
CA VAL A 388 -2.65 -36.08 6.90
C VAL A 388 -3.10 -37.54 7.05
N GLU A 389 -4.37 -37.83 6.76
CA GLU A 389 -4.94 -39.17 6.93
C GLU A 389 -6.20 -39.31 6.06
N CYS A 390 -6.48 -40.53 5.59
CA CYS A 390 -7.77 -40.84 5.00
C CYS A 390 -8.14 -42.30 5.25
N LEU A 391 -9.33 -42.53 5.81
CA LEU A 391 -9.84 -43.85 6.14
C LEU A 391 -11.20 -44.06 5.49
N PHE A 392 -11.49 -45.29 5.05
CA PHE A 392 -12.84 -45.72 4.71
C PHE A 392 -13.39 -46.58 5.85
N GLU A 393 -14.40 -46.07 6.54
CA GLU A 393 -15.10 -46.77 7.62
C GLU A 393 -16.41 -47.37 7.09
N TYR A 394 -16.62 -48.66 7.35
CA TYR A 394 -17.84 -49.38 6.99
C TYR A 394 -18.20 -50.43 8.03
N THR A 395 -19.46 -50.87 8.03
CA THR A 395 -19.93 -51.96 8.89
C THR A 395 -19.84 -53.28 8.15
N ASP A 396 -18.98 -54.17 8.62
CA ASP A 396 -18.88 -55.55 8.20
C ASP A 396 -19.90 -56.40 8.99
N PRO A 397 -20.85 -57.10 8.33
CA PRO A 397 -21.85 -57.91 9.03
C PRO A 397 -21.25 -58.98 9.95
N ALA A 398 -20.03 -59.44 9.69
CA ALA A 398 -19.37 -60.48 10.48
C ALA A 398 -18.42 -59.93 11.55
N ALA A 399 -17.86 -58.73 11.36
CA ALA A 399 -16.77 -58.20 12.18
C ALA A 399 -17.06 -56.82 12.82
N GLY A 400 -18.23 -56.25 12.61
CA GLY A 400 -18.59 -54.92 13.11
C GLY A 400 -17.93 -53.79 12.32
N ILE A 401 -17.64 -52.66 12.97
CA ILE A 401 -17.04 -51.49 12.29
C ILE A 401 -15.60 -51.81 11.88
N ARG A 402 -15.29 -51.59 10.61
CA ARG A 402 -13.94 -51.73 10.05
C ARG A 402 -13.49 -50.42 9.43
N GLN A 403 -12.19 -50.16 9.51
CA GLN A 403 -11.54 -49.03 8.87
C GLN A 403 -10.43 -49.54 7.95
N VAL A 404 -10.39 -49.02 6.72
CA VAL A 404 -9.35 -49.33 5.73
C VAL A 404 -8.67 -48.02 5.33
N PRO A 405 -7.33 -47.91 5.44
CA PRO A 405 -6.62 -46.74 4.96
C PRO A 405 -6.82 -46.54 3.46
N ILE A 406 -7.16 -45.32 3.05
CA ILE A 406 -7.11 -44.92 1.65
C ILE A 406 -5.72 -44.31 1.41
N PRO A 407 -4.83 -44.97 0.65
CA PRO A 407 -3.50 -44.45 0.39
C PRO A 407 -3.56 -43.19 -0.48
N LYS A 408 -2.59 -42.28 -0.28
CA LYS A 408 -2.52 -40.97 -0.93
C LYS A 408 -2.46 -41.06 -2.46
N ASP A 409 -1.87 -42.11 -3.03
CA ASP A 409 -1.77 -42.35 -4.47
C ASP A 409 -3.14 -42.58 -5.16
N ARG A 410 -4.19 -42.85 -4.38
CA ARG A 410 -5.59 -42.90 -4.83
C ARG A 410 -6.28 -41.55 -4.80
N MET A 411 -5.57 -40.48 -4.42
CA MET A 411 -6.11 -39.15 -4.29
C MET A 411 -5.46 -38.21 -5.30
N THR A 412 -6.27 -37.36 -5.92
CA THR A 412 -5.81 -36.39 -6.89
C THR A 412 -6.38 -35.02 -6.52
N PRO A 413 -5.53 -34.07 -6.10
CA PRO A 413 -5.94 -32.68 -5.94
C PRO A 413 -6.56 -32.15 -7.25
N VAL A 414 -7.70 -31.50 -7.14
CA VAL A 414 -8.42 -30.92 -8.28
C VAL A 414 -8.33 -29.40 -8.16
N PRO A 415 -7.75 -28.70 -9.14
CA PRO A 415 -7.64 -27.24 -9.12
C PRO A 415 -9.00 -26.59 -9.35
N TYR A 416 -9.25 -25.49 -8.64
CA TYR A 416 -10.43 -24.65 -8.83
C TYR A 416 -10.44 -24.00 -10.22
N ASP A 417 -9.27 -23.53 -10.66
CA ASP A 417 -9.01 -22.99 -11.99
C ASP A 417 -7.83 -23.73 -12.63
N PRO A 418 -7.97 -24.33 -13.82
CA PRO A 418 -6.86 -24.94 -14.55
C PRO A 418 -5.67 -24.01 -14.79
N ALA A 419 -5.88 -22.69 -14.84
CA ALA A 419 -4.80 -21.71 -14.94
C ALA A 419 -3.95 -21.64 -13.66
N ASN A 420 -4.53 -22.01 -12.51
CA ASN A 420 -3.91 -21.98 -11.19
C ASN A 420 -3.85 -23.41 -10.60
N PRO A 421 -2.99 -24.29 -11.14
CA PRO A 421 -3.03 -25.74 -10.86
C PRO A 421 -2.72 -26.13 -9.41
N LYS A 422 -2.23 -25.19 -8.59
CA LYS A 422 -1.92 -25.41 -7.17
C LYS A 422 -3.07 -24.98 -6.24
N ALA A 423 -3.98 -24.13 -6.71
CA ALA A 423 -5.15 -23.69 -5.95
C ALA A 423 -6.24 -24.76 -6.02
N CYS A 424 -6.07 -25.83 -5.23
CA CYS A 424 -6.99 -26.97 -5.22
C CYS A 424 -8.05 -26.84 -4.13
N ASP A 425 -9.29 -26.57 -4.51
CA ASP A 425 -10.45 -26.51 -3.62
C ASP A 425 -11.13 -27.87 -3.43
N SER A 426 -10.66 -28.89 -4.13
CA SER A 426 -11.29 -30.22 -4.16
C SER A 426 -10.26 -31.34 -4.24
N LEU A 427 -10.69 -32.54 -3.84
CA LEU A 427 -9.93 -33.77 -3.93
C LEU A 427 -10.77 -34.87 -4.58
N ASN A 428 -10.26 -35.50 -5.64
CA ASN A 428 -10.85 -36.71 -6.19
C ASN A 428 -10.23 -37.94 -5.54
N ILE A 429 -11.06 -38.85 -5.03
CA ILE A 429 -10.63 -40.05 -4.30
C ILE A 429 -11.12 -41.30 -5.06
N ARG A 430 -10.19 -42.12 -5.54
CA ARG A 430 -10.51 -43.36 -6.25
C ARG A 430 -11.00 -44.42 -5.29
N MET A 431 -12.26 -44.85 -5.43
CA MET A 431 -12.87 -45.85 -4.54
C MET A 431 -12.90 -47.27 -5.13
N ALA A 432 -12.71 -47.40 -6.45
CA ALA A 432 -12.72 -48.67 -7.17
C ALA A 432 -11.65 -49.66 -6.68
N GLY A 433 -12.05 -50.79 -6.11
CA GLY A 433 -11.13 -51.82 -5.62
C GLY A 433 -10.36 -51.46 -4.34
N LEU A 434 -10.85 -50.50 -3.55
CA LEU A 434 -10.34 -50.25 -2.19
C LEU A 434 -10.67 -51.41 -1.22
N VAL A 435 -11.83 -52.04 -1.42
CA VAL A 435 -12.30 -53.22 -0.70
C VAL A 435 -12.69 -54.31 -1.71
N PRO A 436 -12.71 -55.61 -1.35
CA PRO A 436 -12.91 -56.69 -2.31
C PRO A 436 -14.36 -56.80 -2.82
N VAL A 437 -15.33 -56.27 -2.07
CA VAL A 437 -16.77 -56.33 -2.41
C VAL A 437 -17.40 -54.95 -2.36
N PRO A 438 -18.40 -54.63 -3.20
CA PRO A 438 -19.11 -53.36 -3.14
C PRO A 438 -19.69 -53.12 -1.75
N THR A 439 -19.26 -52.04 -1.11
CA THR A 439 -19.54 -51.74 0.30
C THR A 439 -19.86 -50.26 0.47
N SER A 440 -20.96 -49.94 1.13
CA SER A 440 -21.30 -48.56 1.52
C SER A 440 -20.68 -48.23 2.88
N GLY A 441 -20.20 -47.00 3.02
CA GLY A 441 -19.57 -46.52 4.23
C GLY A 441 -19.31 -45.02 4.17
N LYS A 442 -18.36 -44.55 4.95
CA LYS A 442 -17.93 -43.16 4.96
C LYS A 442 -16.42 -43.04 4.85
N ILE A 443 -15.98 -42.04 4.12
CA ILE A 443 -14.61 -41.56 4.13
C ILE A 443 -14.45 -40.64 5.35
N ILE A 444 -13.36 -40.82 6.09
CA ILE A 444 -12.89 -39.92 7.16
C ILE A 444 -11.58 -39.33 6.62
N LEU A 445 -11.64 -38.09 6.14
CA LEU A 445 -10.53 -37.40 5.50
C LEU A 445 -9.98 -36.31 6.43
N LYS A 446 -8.67 -36.32 6.69
CA LYS A 446 -7.95 -35.22 7.33
C LYS A 446 -6.93 -34.65 6.35
N VAL A 447 -7.07 -33.37 6.05
CA VAL A 447 -6.17 -32.61 5.19
C VAL A 447 -5.85 -31.28 5.84
N ARG A 448 -4.71 -30.69 5.48
CA ARG A 448 -4.36 -29.32 5.81
C ARG A 448 -4.97 -28.39 4.78
N LEU A 449 -5.71 -27.40 5.26
CA LEU A 449 -6.42 -26.44 4.45
C LEU A 449 -5.90 -25.03 4.74
N LEU A 450 -5.88 -24.20 3.72
CA LEU A 450 -5.61 -22.77 3.79
C LEU A 450 -6.81 -22.08 4.44
N GLU A 451 -6.56 -21.37 5.54
CA GLU A 451 -7.54 -20.47 6.17
C GLU A 451 -7.60 -19.15 5.42
N SER A 452 -6.44 -18.52 5.26
CA SER A 452 -6.31 -17.21 4.66
C SER A 452 -4.90 -16.99 4.13
N SER A 453 -4.75 -15.96 3.31
CA SER A 453 -3.47 -15.42 2.89
C SER A 453 -3.58 -13.93 2.67
N ALA A 454 -2.50 -13.19 2.89
CA ALA A 454 -2.45 -11.76 2.72
C ALA A 454 -1.25 -11.33 1.86
N GLY A 455 -1.38 -10.18 1.18
CA GLY A 455 -0.27 -9.55 0.47
C GLY A 455 0.73 -8.90 1.42
N GLY A 456 0.26 -8.40 2.57
CA GLY A 456 1.08 -7.76 3.59
C GLY A 456 0.35 -7.66 4.93
N VAL A 457 1.08 -7.16 5.92
CA VAL A 457 0.58 -6.89 7.26
C VAL A 457 1.38 -5.75 7.89
N ALA A 458 0.71 -4.89 8.64
CA ALA A 458 1.34 -3.92 9.52
C ALA A 458 1.10 -4.34 10.98
N PHE A 459 2.06 -4.02 11.86
CA PHE A 459 1.94 -4.26 13.30
C PHE A 459 1.83 -2.91 14.02
N PRO A 460 0.59 -2.37 14.22
CA PRO A 460 0.38 -1.11 14.91
C PRO A 460 1.08 -1.05 16.27
N GLY A 461 1.58 0.12 16.65
CA GLY A 461 2.36 0.30 17.87
C GLY A 461 3.82 -0.13 17.77
N THR A 462 4.25 -0.66 16.62
CA THR A 462 5.66 -0.93 16.29
C THR A 462 6.05 -0.20 15.00
N ASN A 463 7.31 -0.34 14.58
CA ASN A 463 7.79 0.11 13.29
C ASN A 463 7.83 -1.00 12.22
N LEU A 464 7.31 -2.20 12.49
CA LEU A 464 7.43 -3.36 11.61
C LEU A 464 6.21 -3.55 10.70
N LEU A 465 6.48 -3.93 9.46
CA LEU A 465 5.50 -4.47 8.53
C LEU A 465 6.09 -5.63 7.71
N GLY A 466 5.23 -6.49 7.20
CA GLY A 466 5.56 -7.60 6.32
C GLY A 466 4.92 -7.44 4.94
N VAL A 467 5.65 -7.82 3.88
CA VAL A 467 5.16 -7.87 2.51
C VAL A 467 5.52 -9.22 1.90
N ALA A 468 4.53 -9.93 1.36
CA ALA A 468 4.69 -11.23 0.75
C ALA A 468 5.08 -11.11 -0.73
N ALA A 469 6.19 -11.74 -1.11
CA ALA A 469 6.63 -11.82 -2.50
C ALA A 469 5.70 -12.69 -3.36
N MET A 470 4.85 -13.51 -2.74
CA MET A 470 3.93 -14.44 -3.38
C MET A 470 2.52 -14.28 -2.82
N SER A 471 1.50 -14.31 -3.69
CA SER A 471 0.20 -14.92 -3.34
C SER A 471 0.47 -16.42 -3.19
N PRO A 472 -0.20 -17.21 -2.32
CA PRO A 472 0.33 -18.49 -1.80
C PRO A 472 1.03 -19.42 -2.81
N TRP A 473 0.60 -19.42 -4.06
CA TRP A 473 1.16 -20.23 -5.15
C TRP A 473 1.89 -19.47 -6.26
N GLU A 474 1.70 -18.16 -6.39
CA GLU A 474 2.16 -17.36 -7.53
C GLU A 474 2.95 -16.10 -7.10
N PRO A 475 4.01 -15.72 -7.83
CA PRO A 475 4.71 -14.47 -7.55
C PRO A 475 3.81 -13.25 -7.71
N ASN A 476 3.85 -12.36 -6.72
CA ASN A 476 3.15 -11.10 -6.80
C ASN A 476 3.77 -10.20 -7.89
N THR A 477 2.91 -9.43 -8.55
CA THR A 477 3.37 -8.40 -9.49
C THR A 477 4.01 -7.24 -8.73
N LEU A 478 4.87 -6.47 -9.39
CA LEU A 478 5.46 -5.29 -8.76
C LEU A 478 4.39 -4.23 -8.40
N ASP A 479 3.35 -4.10 -9.23
CA ASP A 479 2.24 -3.17 -8.97
C ASP A 479 1.48 -3.57 -7.69
N TYR A 480 1.23 -4.87 -7.50
CA TYR A 480 0.58 -5.37 -6.29
C TYR A 480 1.44 -5.13 -5.05
N LEU A 481 2.74 -5.43 -5.11
CA LEU A 481 3.67 -5.18 -4.00
C LEU A 481 3.74 -3.69 -3.62
N GLN A 482 3.64 -2.78 -4.60
CA GLN A 482 3.60 -1.35 -4.35
C GLN A 482 2.28 -0.91 -3.69
N GLN A 483 1.14 -1.49 -4.11
CA GLN A 483 -0.15 -1.26 -3.47
C GLN A 483 -0.10 -1.70 -2.01
N THR A 484 0.37 -2.92 -1.75
CA THR A 484 0.56 -3.45 -0.40
C THR A 484 1.48 -2.56 0.42
N LEU A 485 2.63 -2.16 -0.11
CA LEU A 485 3.58 -1.35 0.67
C LEU A 485 2.99 0.03 1.04
N VAL A 486 2.27 0.68 0.14
CA VAL A 486 1.56 1.93 0.45
C VAL A 486 0.42 1.69 1.46
N HIS A 487 -0.26 0.55 1.37
CA HIS A 487 -1.32 0.17 2.31
C HIS A 487 -0.77 -0.03 3.73
N GLU A 488 0.26 -0.86 3.89
CA GLU A 488 0.82 -1.21 5.20
C GLU A 488 1.52 -0.03 5.87
N ILE A 489 2.27 0.79 5.11
CA ILE A 489 2.81 2.04 5.66
C ILE A 489 1.64 2.95 6.10
N GLY A 490 0.53 2.96 5.35
CA GLY A 490 -0.71 3.66 5.68
C GLY A 490 -1.27 3.30 7.06
N HIS A 491 -1.25 2.01 7.41
CA HIS A 491 -1.61 1.54 8.75
C HIS A 491 -0.66 2.05 9.82
N LEU A 492 0.66 1.92 9.63
CA LEU A 492 1.63 2.37 10.64
C LEU A 492 1.57 3.88 10.88
N ILE A 493 1.33 4.68 9.83
CA ILE A 493 1.12 6.13 9.99
C ILE A 493 -0.27 6.49 10.52
N GLY A 494 -1.17 5.53 10.75
CA GLY A 494 -2.49 5.76 11.36
C GLY A 494 -3.44 6.63 10.53
N MET A 495 -3.28 6.67 9.21
CA MET A 495 -3.94 7.66 8.35
C MET A 495 -5.39 7.32 7.99
N THR A 496 -5.89 6.14 8.34
CA THR A 496 -7.32 5.82 8.24
C THR A 496 -7.94 6.00 9.62
N PRO A 497 -8.41 7.19 9.99
CA PRO A 497 -8.83 7.44 11.37
C PRO A 497 -10.17 6.80 11.68
N SER A 498 -10.19 6.02 12.76
CA SER A 498 -11.39 5.44 13.36
C SER A 498 -12.20 6.46 14.16
N GLY A 499 -11.51 7.48 14.69
CA GLY A 499 -12.08 8.56 15.48
C GLY A 499 -12.34 8.18 16.94
N PRO A 500 -12.58 9.18 17.81
CA PRO A 500 -12.69 8.97 19.25
C PRO A 500 -13.93 8.18 19.65
N GLU A 501 -14.97 8.18 18.80
CA GLU A 501 -16.16 7.35 19.00
C GLU A 501 -15.84 5.86 18.90
N TRP A 502 -14.96 5.46 17.97
CA TRP A 502 -14.57 4.06 17.79
C TRP A 502 -13.82 3.54 19.01
N ALA A 503 -12.77 4.25 19.44
CA ALA A 503 -11.96 3.85 20.59
C ALA A 503 -12.78 3.75 21.89
N ARG A 504 -13.84 4.55 22.05
CA ARG A 504 -14.76 4.41 23.19
C ARG A 504 -15.67 3.18 23.10
N ALA A 505 -16.06 2.80 21.89
CA ALA A 505 -16.90 1.63 21.65
C ALA A 505 -16.10 0.31 21.66
N HIS A 506 -14.82 0.37 21.29
CA HIS A 506 -13.89 -0.76 21.21
C HIS A 506 -12.63 -0.44 22.01
N PRO A 507 -12.70 -0.50 23.36
CA PRO A 507 -11.57 -0.12 24.22
C PRO A 507 -10.35 -1.01 24.02
N ASP A 508 -10.55 -2.26 23.59
CA ASP A 508 -9.48 -3.21 23.28
C ASP A 508 -8.75 -2.87 21.96
N GLU A 509 -9.30 -1.95 21.16
CA GLU A 509 -8.74 -1.44 19.89
C GLU A 509 -8.45 0.08 19.97
N ALA A 510 -8.23 0.62 21.18
CA ALA A 510 -8.05 2.05 21.38
C ALA A 510 -6.78 2.61 20.70
N ASP A 511 -5.80 1.75 20.41
CA ASP A 511 -4.59 2.06 19.66
C ASP A 511 -4.88 2.39 18.19
N MET A 512 -5.98 1.88 17.62
CA MET A 512 -6.45 2.22 16.27
C MET A 512 -6.86 3.70 16.12
N ASP A 513 -6.98 4.45 17.22
CA ASP A 513 -7.18 5.89 17.25
C ASP A 513 -5.86 6.66 17.48
N SER A 514 -4.72 6.09 17.09
CA SER A 514 -3.38 6.69 17.29
C SER A 514 -3.21 8.06 16.64
N SER A 515 -3.81 8.30 15.47
CA SER A 515 -3.70 9.60 14.77
C SER A 515 -4.48 10.72 15.43
N LYS A 516 -5.41 10.43 16.35
CA LYS A 516 -6.27 11.43 17.02
C LYS A 516 -7.05 12.34 16.06
N LEU A 517 -7.22 11.92 14.81
CA LEU A 517 -8.08 12.59 13.84
C LEU A 517 -9.54 12.19 14.05
N ASP A 518 -10.45 12.92 13.41
CA ASP A 518 -11.86 12.56 13.35
C ASP A 518 -12.09 11.42 12.36
N LYS A 519 -13.12 10.60 12.61
CA LYS A 519 -13.49 9.47 11.76
C LYS A 519 -13.74 9.92 10.32
N GLY A 520 -13.11 9.24 9.37
CA GLY A 520 -13.34 9.45 7.95
C GLY A 520 -14.72 8.95 7.49
N PRO A 521 -15.35 9.56 6.47
CA PRO A 521 -16.68 9.15 5.99
C PRO A 521 -16.72 7.75 5.36
N TYR A 522 -15.58 7.23 4.93
CA TYR A 522 -15.44 5.90 4.31
C TYR A 522 -14.76 4.88 5.21
N PHE A 523 -14.66 5.17 6.51
CA PHE A 523 -14.03 4.29 7.47
C PHE A 523 -14.85 3.00 7.68
N TYR A 524 -14.16 1.87 7.67
CA TYR A 524 -14.64 0.63 8.25
C TYR A 524 -13.47 -0.07 8.98
N SER A 525 -13.81 -0.94 9.93
CA SER A 525 -12.82 -1.78 10.60
C SER A 525 -13.16 -3.24 10.36
N GLN A 526 -12.34 -3.88 9.56
CA GLN A 526 -12.32 -5.33 9.38
C GLN A 526 -10.87 -5.69 9.14
N PHE A 527 -10.24 -6.40 10.07
CA PHE A 527 -8.79 -6.64 10.09
C PHE A 527 -7.95 -5.34 10.19
N GLY A 528 -8.49 -4.32 10.86
CA GLY A 528 -7.84 -3.01 11.02
C GLY A 528 -8.59 -1.88 10.31
N ASN A 529 -8.04 -0.66 10.44
CA ASN A 529 -8.67 0.55 9.92
C ASN A 529 -8.54 0.69 8.40
N HIS A 530 -9.66 0.58 7.69
CA HIS A 530 -9.70 0.59 6.23
C HIS A 530 -10.68 1.62 5.65
N CYS A 531 -10.59 1.83 4.34
CA CYS A 531 -11.33 2.83 3.59
C CYS A 531 -12.14 2.18 2.46
N HIS A 532 -13.46 2.20 2.55
CA HIS A 532 -14.37 1.63 1.55
C HIS A 532 -14.67 2.59 0.37
N PHE A 533 -13.85 3.62 0.16
CA PHE A 533 -14.11 4.60 -0.91
C PHE A 533 -14.23 3.93 -2.29
N GLY A 534 -15.29 4.29 -3.01
CA GLY A 534 -15.64 3.68 -4.29
C GLY A 534 -16.62 2.52 -4.17
N LEU A 535 -16.92 2.06 -2.95
CA LEU A 535 -17.87 0.99 -2.67
C LEU A 535 -18.93 1.44 -1.65
N PRO A 536 -20.16 0.92 -1.73
CA PRO A 536 -21.13 1.05 -0.64
C PRO A 536 -20.62 0.32 0.60
N VAL A 537 -21.01 0.80 1.79
CA VAL A 537 -20.58 0.22 3.08
C VAL A 537 -20.94 -1.26 3.22
N SER A 538 -22.00 -1.72 2.56
CA SER A 538 -22.41 -3.13 2.53
C SER A 538 -21.47 -4.05 1.75
N GLN A 539 -20.49 -3.48 1.03
CA GLN A 539 -19.44 -4.17 0.27
C GLN A 539 -18.05 -3.82 0.82
N ALA A 540 -17.98 -3.31 2.05
CA ALA A 540 -16.73 -2.99 2.72
C ALA A 540 -16.09 -4.27 3.29
N ASP A 541 -15.74 -5.21 2.40
CA ASP A 541 -15.20 -6.51 2.74
C ASP A 541 -14.19 -7.01 1.69
N PRO A 542 -13.27 -7.93 2.04
CA PRO A 542 -12.18 -8.34 1.15
C PRO A 542 -12.58 -9.05 -0.15
N SER A 543 -13.85 -9.43 -0.34
CA SER A 543 -14.30 -10.05 -1.60
C SER A 543 -14.49 -9.04 -2.75
N HIS A 544 -14.41 -7.75 -2.44
CA HIS A 544 -14.55 -6.66 -3.39
C HIS A 544 -13.19 -6.01 -3.69
N VAL A 545 -13.15 -5.17 -4.74
CA VAL A 545 -11.94 -4.44 -5.11
C VAL A 545 -12.16 -2.95 -4.87
N GLY A 546 -11.32 -2.37 -4.01
CA GLY A 546 -11.36 -0.97 -3.63
C GLY A 546 -10.77 -0.01 -4.66
N SER A 547 -11.25 1.25 -4.62
CA SER A 547 -10.66 2.35 -5.41
C SER A 547 -9.57 3.11 -4.67
N CYS A 548 -9.58 3.07 -3.34
CA CYS A 548 -8.52 3.60 -2.49
C CYS A 548 -7.52 2.50 -2.18
N VAL A 549 -6.23 2.84 -2.13
CA VAL A 549 -5.20 1.89 -1.70
C VAL A 549 -5.40 1.41 -0.26
N MET A 550 -6.13 2.13 0.59
CA MET A 550 -6.48 1.70 1.96
C MET A 550 -7.72 0.82 2.08
N PHE A 551 -8.20 0.27 0.97
CA PHE A 551 -9.21 -0.79 1.07
C PHE A 551 -8.55 -2.06 1.61
N GLY A 552 -9.15 -2.71 2.60
CA GLY A 552 -8.61 -3.88 3.31
C GLY A 552 -8.65 -5.20 2.54
N GLY A 553 -8.79 -5.12 1.22
CA GLY A 553 -8.70 -6.22 0.27
C GLY A 553 -7.94 -5.74 -0.97
N ASP A 554 -8.19 -6.34 -2.13
CA ASP A 554 -7.54 -5.89 -3.36
C ASP A 554 -7.96 -4.47 -3.75
N CYS A 555 -7.06 -3.74 -4.41
CA CYS A 555 -7.36 -2.41 -4.92
C CYS A 555 -6.83 -2.21 -6.35
N VAL A 556 -7.39 -1.25 -7.07
CA VAL A 556 -7.00 -0.99 -8.48
C VAL A 556 -5.82 -0.02 -8.62
N SER A 557 -5.29 0.52 -7.52
CA SER A 557 -4.43 1.70 -7.56
C SER A 557 -3.62 1.88 -6.27
N ILE A 558 -2.37 2.35 -6.42
CA ILE A 558 -1.51 2.78 -5.30
C ILE A 558 -1.97 4.11 -4.66
N ARG A 559 -3.04 4.73 -5.14
CA ARG A 559 -3.42 6.10 -4.76
C ARG A 559 -4.34 6.14 -3.55
N PHE A 560 -4.11 7.11 -2.67
CA PHE A 560 -5.10 7.48 -1.67
C PHE A 560 -6.30 8.19 -2.32
N CYS A 561 -7.51 7.87 -1.85
CA CYS A 561 -8.69 8.67 -2.19
C CYS A 561 -8.60 10.07 -1.56
N ALA A 562 -9.49 11.00 -1.95
CA ALA A 562 -9.46 12.36 -1.44
C ALA A 562 -9.52 12.45 0.10
N SER A 563 -10.29 11.56 0.75
CA SER A 563 -10.38 11.52 2.21
C SER A 563 -9.08 11.01 2.86
N CYS A 564 -8.52 9.90 2.37
CA CYS A 564 -7.25 9.36 2.88
C CYS A 564 -6.09 10.31 2.60
N ALA A 565 -6.06 10.97 1.44
CA ALA A 565 -5.06 11.99 1.11
C ALA A 565 -5.06 13.15 2.12
N GLN A 566 -6.25 13.62 2.53
CA GLN A 566 -6.36 14.62 3.59
C GLN A 566 -5.83 14.11 4.93
N ALA A 567 -6.16 12.88 5.30
CA ALA A 567 -5.70 12.29 6.55
C ALA A 567 -4.18 12.08 6.56
N VAL A 568 -3.58 11.54 5.48
CA VAL A 568 -2.11 11.42 5.33
C VAL A 568 -1.45 12.78 5.46
N ARG A 569 -2.01 13.86 4.88
CA ARG A 569 -1.48 15.23 5.05
C ARG A 569 -1.55 15.72 6.50
N LYS A 570 -2.52 15.25 7.29
CA LYS A 570 -2.80 15.69 8.66
C LYS A 570 -2.07 14.91 9.75
N THR A 571 -1.79 13.62 9.55
CA THR A 571 -1.30 12.79 10.65
C THR A 571 0.01 13.32 11.25
N ASP A 572 0.02 13.44 12.58
CA ASP A 572 1.24 13.70 13.34
C ASP A 572 2.14 12.46 13.37
N MET A 573 3.38 12.62 12.92
CA MET A 573 4.42 11.56 12.92
C MET A 573 5.55 11.89 13.90
N SER A 574 5.38 12.89 14.76
CA SER A 574 6.49 13.44 15.56
C SER A 574 7.01 12.48 16.62
N ASN A 575 6.16 11.56 17.08
CA ASN A 575 6.57 10.52 18.02
C ASN A 575 7.34 9.36 17.39
N GLY A 576 7.31 9.24 16.06
CA GLY A 576 7.83 8.08 15.36
C GLY A 576 7.16 6.77 15.79
N TRP A 577 7.88 5.68 15.68
CA TRP A 577 7.42 4.33 15.97
C TRP A 577 8.39 3.61 16.91
N PRO A 578 7.89 2.93 17.95
CA PRO A 578 8.71 2.03 18.75
C PRO A 578 9.30 0.93 17.87
N SER A 579 10.56 0.57 18.11
CA SER A 579 11.18 -0.59 17.48
C SER A 579 10.43 -1.87 17.91
N PHE A 580 10.30 -2.82 16.97
CA PHE A 580 9.50 -4.04 17.14
C PHE A 580 10.02 -5.03 18.16
#